data_AF-M4CAK1-F1
#
_entry.id   AF-M4CAK1-F1
#
_cell.length_a   1.000
_cell.length_b   1.000
_cell.length_c   1.000
_cell.angle_alpha   90.00
_cell.angle_beta   90.00
_cell.angle_gamma   90.00
#
_symmetry.space_group_name_H-M   'P 1'
#
loop_
_entity.id
_entity.type
_entity.pdbx_description
1 polymer ?
#
loop_
_entity_poly.entity_id
_entity_poly.type
_entity_poly.pdbx_seq_one_letter_code
_entity_poly.pdbx_strand_id
1 'polypeptide(L)'
;MERYSRVEKPKLGSPINENEIRITSVGLIRNYISYAITLLHEKGAKDIVLKAMGQAISKTVTISEILKSKVSGLHQDVNISSMSITDVFEPIEEGLLPVEVIRHVSMISITLSLSELNQNSPGYQAPAQIDQSKPLYQPNQARLPYNAYREDSYGRGRGRGRGRGGYGNYKGGYQGKYNQGNYQEDYQGIDMP
;
A
#
# COMPACT_ATOMS: atom_id res chain seq x y z
N MET A 1 11.72 -30.01 5.42
CA MET A 1 12.76 -29.00 5.71
C MET A 1 12.94 -28.78 7.22
N GLU A 2 12.58 -29.72 8.10
CA GLU A 2 12.65 -29.54 9.57
C GLU A 2 14.08 -29.54 10.15
N ARG A 3 15.10 -29.78 9.30
CA ARG A 3 16.51 -29.94 9.69
C ARG A 3 17.40 -28.76 9.30
N TYR A 4 16.81 -27.65 8.87
CA TYR A 4 17.53 -26.47 8.38
C TYR A 4 16.99 -25.20 9.02
N SER A 5 17.89 -24.29 9.41
CA SER A 5 17.55 -22.96 9.91
C SER A 5 18.00 -21.89 8.92
N ARG A 6 17.15 -20.90 8.66
CA ARG A 6 17.51 -19.76 7.80
C ARG A 6 18.49 -18.88 8.54
N VAL A 7 19.62 -18.56 7.90
CA VAL A 7 20.62 -17.65 8.45
C VAL A 7 20.49 -16.30 7.78
N GLU A 8 20.21 -15.27 8.59
CA GLU A 8 20.25 -13.88 8.14
C GLU A 8 21.70 -13.43 8.06
N LYS A 9 22.28 -13.44 6.85
CA LYS A 9 23.57 -12.78 6.62
C LYS A 9 23.35 -11.25 6.69
N PRO A 10 24.15 -10.50 7.46
CA PRO A 10 24.09 -9.04 7.46
C PRO A 10 24.47 -8.54 6.07
N LYS A 11 23.51 -7.98 5.34
CA LYS A 11 23.72 -7.44 4.00
C LYS A 11 24.16 -5.98 4.11
N LEU A 12 25.30 -5.66 3.49
CA LEU A 12 25.87 -4.30 3.48
C LEU A 12 24.90 -3.34 2.79
N GLY A 13 24.41 -2.35 3.53
CA GLY A 13 23.52 -1.28 3.06
C GLY A 13 24.06 -0.59 1.81
N SER A 14 23.37 -0.70 0.68
CA SER A 14 23.60 0.18 -0.47
C SER A 14 23.29 1.62 -0.09
N PRO A 15 24.08 2.60 -0.56
CA PRO A 15 23.78 4.00 -0.33
C PRO A 15 22.40 4.34 -0.91
N ILE A 16 21.56 5.00 -0.10
CA ILE A 16 20.26 5.51 -0.54
C ILE A 16 20.51 6.89 -1.13
N ASN A 17 20.15 7.08 -2.40
CA ASN A 17 20.21 8.39 -3.04
C ASN A 17 19.26 9.38 -2.36
N GLU A 18 19.59 10.67 -2.37
CA GLU A 18 18.82 11.69 -1.64
C GLU A 18 17.35 11.80 -2.10
N ASN A 19 17.09 11.53 -3.38
CA ASN A 19 15.75 11.56 -4.00
C ASN A 19 15.05 10.18 -4.02
N GLU A 20 15.66 9.15 -3.43
CA GLU A 20 15.10 7.79 -3.41
C GLU A 20 14.28 7.55 -2.14
N ILE A 21 13.07 7.03 -2.33
CA ILE A 21 12.16 6.64 -1.25
C ILE A 21 11.86 5.14 -1.38
N ARG A 22 12.40 4.35 -0.44
CA ARG A 22 12.11 2.91 -0.33
C ARG A 22 10.83 2.70 0.47
N ILE A 23 9.79 2.18 -0.17
CA ILE A 23 8.48 1.96 0.44
C ILE A 23 8.43 0.54 0.98
N THR A 24 8.02 0.38 2.24
CA THR A 24 7.90 -0.92 2.91
C THR A 24 6.45 -1.30 3.17
N SER A 25 6.15 -2.59 3.31
CA SER A 25 4.80 -3.09 3.65
C SER A 25 4.33 -2.68 5.04
N VAL A 26 5.25 -2.39 5.98
CA VAL A 26 4.90 -1.96 7.33
C VAL A 26 4.75 -0.44 7.44
N GLY A 27 5.53 0.33 6.67
CA GLY A 27 5.55 1.79 6.77
C GLY A 27 4.20 2.46 6.46
N LEU A 28 3.90 3.54 7.19
CA LEU A 28 2.65 4.27 7.03
C LEU A 28 2.67 5.14 5.77
N ILE A 29 1.62 5.04 4.96
CA ILE A 29 1.44 5.80 3.70
C ILE A 29 1.68 7.30 3.90
N ARG A 30 1.15 7.88 4.98
CA ARG A 30 1.28 9.32 5.28
C ARG A 30 2.74 9.77 5.38
N ASN A 31 3.62 8.94 5.92
CA ASN A 31 5.01 9.31 6.16
C ASN A 31 5.76 9.44 4.83
N TYR A 32 5.51 8.50 3.89
CA TYR A 32 6.08 8.54 2.55
C TYR A 32 5.59 9.76 1.77
N ILE A 33 4.29 10.07 1.85
CA ILE A 33 3.72 11.24 1.19
C ILE A 33 4.33 12.53 1.72
N SER A 34 4.37 12.69 3.05
CA SER A 34 4.95 13.89 3.67
C SER A 34 6.41 14.07 3.26
N TYR A 35 7.21 12.99 3.30
CA TYR A 35 8.62 13.04 2.93
C TYR A 35 8.82 13.39 1.45
N ALA A 36 8.04 12.78 0.55
CA ALA A 36 8.07 13.07 -0.88
C ALA A 36 7.74 14.55 -1.20
N ILE A 37 6.75 15.11 -0.52
CA ILE A 37 6.37 16.53 -0.67
C ILE A 37 7.49 17.46 -0.18
N THR A 38 8.09 17.16 0.97
CA THR A 38 9.25 17.90 1.48
C THR A 38 10.43 17.83 0.50
N LEU A 39 10.68 16.68 -0.14
CA LEU A 39 11.72 16.56 -1.18
C LEU A 39 11.45 17.46 -2.38
N LEU A 40 10.23 17.43 -2.92
CA LEU A 40 9.85 18.20 -4.11
C LEU A 40 9.78 19.72 -3.84
N HIS A 41 9.26 20.16 -2.70
CA HIS A 41 9.01 21.58 -2.42
C HIS A 41 10.08 22.26 -1.57
N GLU A 42 10.50 21.66 -0.46
CA GLU A 42 11.42 22.31 0.48
C GLU A 42 12.88 22.13 0.05
N LYS A 43 13.23 20.91 -0.40
CA LYS A 43 14.58 20.60 -0.90
C LYS A 43 14.75 20.91 -2.38
N GLY A 44 13.66 21.19 -3.10
CA GLY A 44 13.68 21.54 -4.52
C GLY A 44 14.18 20.43 -5.43
N ALA A 45 13.98 19.16 -5.04
CA ALA A 45 14.31 18.03 -5.89
C ALA A 45 13.50 18.08 -7.19
N LYS A 46 14.17 17.93 -8.34
CA LYS A 46 13.50 17.93 -9.65
C LYS A 46 12.63 16.69 -9.86
N ASP A 47 13.04 15.60 -9.25
CA ASP A 47 12.42 14.30 -9.31
C ASP A 47 12.54 13.57 -7.99
N ILE A 48 11.66 12.59 -7.80
CA ILE A 48 11.73 11.60 -6.73
C ILE A 48 11.54 10.21 -7.32
N VAL A 49 12.21 9.22 -6.73
CA VAL A 49 12.13 7.82 -7.17
C VAL A 49 11.55 6.98 -6.05
N LEU A 50 10.33 6.49 -6.26
CA LEU A 50 9.67 5.54 -5.35
C LEU A 50 10.08 4.13 -5.75
N LYS A 51 10.77 3.40 -4.87
CA LYS A 51 11.12 2.01 -5.12
C LYS A 51 10.49 1.07 -4.11
N ALA A 52 10.01 -0.07 -4.58
CA ALA A 52 9.41 -1.10 -3.73
C ALA A 52 9.55 -2.50 -4.32
N MET A 53 9.42 -3.49 -3.43
CA MET A 53 9.49 -4.91 -3.79
C MET A 53 8.32 -5.67 -3.20
N GLY A 54 7.92 -6.76 -3.87
CA GLY A 54 6.95 -7.72 -3.35
C GLY A 54 5.66 -7.07 -2.84
N GLN A 55 5.36 -7.27 -1.55
CA GLN A 55 4.10 -6.83 -0.94
C GLN A 55 3.92 -5.31 -0.88
N ALA A 56 5.02 -4.54 -0.96
CA ALA A 56 4.98 -3.08 -0.97
C ALA A 56 4.61 -2.46 -2.33
N ILE A 57 4.57 -3.24 -3.41
CA ILE A 57 4.30 -2.72 -4.77
C ILE A 57 2.93 -2.04 -4.85
N SER A 58 1.86 -2.69 -4.39
CA SER A 58 0.50 -2.12 -4.43
C SER A 58 0.38 -0.82 -3.62
N LYS A 59 1.05 -0.78 -2.47
CA LYS A 59 1.14 0.43 -1.63
C LYS A 59 1.86 1.56 -2.37
N THR A 60 2.91 1.24 -3.12
CA THR A 60 3.72 2.21 -3.87
C THR A 60 2.94 2.89 -4.97
N VAL A 61 2.16 2.11 -5.73
CA VAL A 61 1.22 2.66 -6.72
C VAL A 61 0.23 3.61 -6.05
N THR A 62 -0.36 3.21 -4.92
CA THR A 62 -1.28 4.07 -4.16
C THR A 62 -0.64 5.39 -3.72
N ILE A 63 0.60 5.34 -3.20
CA ILE A 63 1.36 6.54 -2.81
C ILE A 63 1.59 7.45 -4.03
N SER A 64 1.99 6.88 -5.17
CA SER A 64 2.22 7.65 -6.40
C SER A 64 0.95 8.39 -6.87
N GLU A 65 -0.22 7.74 -6.82
CA GLU A 65 -1.49 8.36 -7.19
C GLU A 65 -1.88 9.50 -6.25
N ILE A 66 -1.68 9.31 -4.94
CA ILE A 66 -1.96 10.38 -3.97
C ILE A 66 -1.01 11.56 -4.21
N LEU A 67 0.27 11.31 -4.52
CA LEU A 67 1.23 12.37 -4.83
C LEU A 67 0.82 13.18 -6.06
N LYS A 68 0.41 12.53 -7.15
CA LYS A 68 -0.11 13.20 -8.36
C LYS A 68 -1.37 14.04 -8.09
N SER A 69 -2.19 13.64 -7.11
CA SER A 69 -3.35 14.43 -6.70
C SER A 69 -3.00 15.66 -5.86
N LYS A 70 -1.88 15.62 -5.12
CA LYS A 70 -1.43 16.69 -4.22
C LYS A 70 -0.49 17.69 -4.92
N VAL A 71 0.28 17.22 -5.89
CA VAL A 71 1.24 18.01 -6.66
C VAL A 71 0.87 17.88 -8.13
N SER A 72 0.36 18.98 -8.70
CA SER A 72 -0.01 19.05 -10.11
C SER A 72 1.24 19.07 -11.00
N GLY A 73 1.09 18.62 -12.24
CA GLY A 73 2.18 18.71 -13.24
C GLY A 73 3.26 17.62 -13.14
N LEU A 74 3.06 16.58 -12.32
CA LEU A 74 4.02 15.49 -12.23
C LEU A 74 3.98 14.58 -13.47
N HIS A 75 5.08 14.53 -14.20
CA HIS A 75 5.40 13.47 -15.13
C HIS A 75 5.73 12.19 -14.36
N GLN A 76 5.38 11.05 -14.93
CA GLN A 76 5.64 9.75 -14.34
C GLN A 76 6.36 8.84 -15.32
N ASP A 77 7.30 8.03 -14.84
CA ASP A 77 7.87 6.91 -15.58
C ASP A 77 7.95 5.69 -14.66
N VAL A 78 7.38 4.56 -15.10
CA VAL A 78 7.30 3.32 -14.32
C VAL A 78 8.20 2.26 -14.93
N ASN A 79 9.11 1.73 -14.12
CA ASN A 79 9.96 0.61 -14.47
C ASN A 79 9.64 -0.58 -13.56
N ILE A 80 9.49 -1.77 -14.14
CA ILE A 80 9.24 -3.03 -13.44
C ILE A 80 10.40 -3.97 -13.74
N SER A 81 10.96 -4.55 -12.69
CA SER A 81 12.06 -5.50 -12.80
C SER A 81 11.84 -6.70 -11.88
N SER A 82 12.70 -7.71 -12.01
CA SER A 82 12.74 -8.87 -11.12
C SER A 82 14.13 -9.01 -10.54
N MET A 83 14.22 -9.37 -9.27
CA MET A 83 15.47 -9.49 -8.55
C MET A 83 15.55 -10.84 -7.84
N SER A 84 16.72 -11.47 -7.90
CA SER A 84 16.98 -12.75 -7.24
C SER A 84 17.51 -12.52 -5.83
N ILE A 85 16.87 -13.12 -4.83
CA ILE A 85 17.33 -13.13 -3.44
C ILE A 85 17.77 -14.55 -3.11
N THR A 86 19.03 -14.69 -2.67
CA THR A 86 19.57 -15.96 -2.19
C THR A 86 19.39 -16.05 -0.68
N ASP A 87 18.60 -17.02 -0.24
CA ASP A 87 18.42 -17.37 1.16
C ASP A 87 19.31 -18.58 1.49
N VAL A 88 20.14 -18.45 2.53
CA VAL A 88 21.08 -19.49 2.95
C VAL A 88 20.50 -20.20 4.17
N PHE A 89 20.50 -21.53 4.12
CA PHE A 89 19.97 -22.41 5.15
C PHE A 89 21.10 -23.29 5.69
N GLU A 90 21.38 -23.17 6.98
CA GLU A 90 22.37 -24.00 7.65
C GLU A 90 21.71 -25.26 8.24
N PRO A 91 22.38 -26.42 8.15
CA PRO A 91 21.86 -27.66 8.72
C PRO A 91 21.95 -27.66 10.25
N ILE A 92 20.95 -28.27 10.87
CA ILE A 92 20.86 -28.43 12.33
C ILE A 92 21.43 -29.78 12.77
N GLU A 93 21.62 -30.71 11.84
CA GLU A 93 22.20 -32.04 12.09
C GLU A 93 23.62 -32.16 11.52
N GLU A 94 24.50 -32.82 12.26
CA GLU A 94 25.87 -33.09 11.85
C GLU A 94 25.91 -34.00 10.62
N GLY A 95 26.67 -33.62 9.59
CA GLY A 95 26.84 -34.38 8.34
C GLY A 95 26.05 -33.86 7.13
N LEU A 96 25.23 -32.81 7.30
CA LEU A 96 24.54 -32.13 6.20
C LEU A 96 25.33 -30.90 5.73
N LEU A 97 25.08 -30.45 4.48
CA LEU A 97 25.71 -29.27 3.89
C LEU A 97 24.73 -28.08 3.88
N PRO A 98 25.23 -26.82 3.95
CA PRO A 98 24.40 -25.64 3.75
C PRO A 98 23.67 -25.66 2.41
N VAL A 99 22.43 -25.20 2.41
CA VAL A 99 21.57 -25.13 1.22
C VAL A 99 21.30 -23.67 0.87
N GLU A 100 21.50 -23.32 -0.40
CA GLU A 100 21.12 -22.01 -0.93
C GLU A 100 19.84 -22.13 -1.76
N VAL A 101 18.85 -21.31 -1.44
CA VAL A 101 17.59 -21.23 -2.17
C VAL A 101 17.48 -19.85 -2.80
N ILE A 102 17.37 -19.82 -4.13
CA ILE A 102 17.17 -18.58 -4.87
C ILE A 102 15.68 -18.38 -5.08
N ARG A 103 15.16 -17.22 -4.66
CA ARG A 103 13.81 -16.78 -4.97
C ARG A 103 13.83 -15.51 -5.80
N HIS A 104 12.89 -15.39 -6.73
CA HIS A 104 12.70 -14.18 -7.51
C HIS A 104 11.64 -13.28 -6.86
N VAL A 105 11.92 -11.98 -6.79
CA VAL A 105 11.02 -10.97 -6.23
C VAL A 105 10.84 -9.86 -7.25
N SER A 106 9.58 -9.55 -7.55
CA SER A 106 9.24 -8.41 -8.40
C SER A 106 9.56 -7.09 -7.71
N MET A 107 9.95 -6.12 -8.51
CA MET A 107 10.30 -4.77 -8.10
C MET A 107 9.60 -3.76 -9.00
N ILE A 108 9.19 -2.64 -8.41
CA ILE A 108 8.70 -1.47 -9.11
C ILE A 108 9.55 -0.25 -8.75
N SER A 109 9.84 0.58 -9.74
CA SER A 109 10.42 1.90 -9.60
C SER A 109 9.49 2.89 -10.30
N ILE A 110 9.05 3.92 -9.58
CA ILE A 110 8.20 4.99 -10.12
C ILE A 110 8.95 6.30 -9.95
N THR A 111 9.36 6.89 -11.06
CA THR A 111 9.94 8.23 -11.08
C THR A 111 8.83 9.25 -11.24
N LEU A 112 8.77 10.24 -10.37
CA LEU A 112 7.86 11.38 -10.46
C LEU A 112 8.69 12.66 -10.60
N SER A 113 8.44 13.45 -11.63
CA SER A 113 9.20 14.68 -11.90
C SER A 113 8.32 15.85 -12.31
N LEU A 114 8.69 17.06 -11.91
CA LEU A 114 8.06 18.31 -12.38
C LEU A 114 8.56 18.72 -13.77
N SER A 115 9.68 18.15 -14.22
CA SER A 115 10.22 18.32 -15.57
C SER A 115 9.81 17.16 -16.47
N GLU A 116 9.83 17.41 -17.78
CA GLU A 116 9.54 16.37 -18.77
C GLU A 116 10.50 15.18 -18.63
N LEU A 117 9.92 13.98 -18.57
CA LEU A 117 10.66 12.71 -18.63
C LEU A 117 10.70 12.18 -20.08
N ASN A 118 11.44 11.10 -20.29
CA ASN A 118 11.54 10.46 -21.60
C ASN A 118 10.19 9.91 -22.07
N GLN A 119 9.55 10.63 -22.99
CA GLN A 119 8.23 10.27 -23.52
C GLN A 119 8.21 8.98 -24.36
N ASN A 120 9.39 8.51 -24.79
CA ASN A 120 9.54 7.26 -25.53
C ASN A 120 9.66 6.03 -24.61
N SER A 121 9.72 6.22 -23.29
CA SER A 121 9.72 5.11 -22.35
C SER A 121 8.36 4.39 -22.38
N PRO A 122 8.32 3.05 -22.40
CA PRO A 122 7.07 2.31 -22.29
C PRO A 122 6.34 2.54 -20.96
N GLY A 123 7.06 3.01 -19.94
CA GLY A 123 6.53 3.34 -18.62
C GLY A 123 6.05 4.78 -18.46
N TYR A 124 6.22 5.62 -19.49
CA TYR A 124 5.95 7.05 -19.38
C TYR A 124 4.46 7.35 -19.34
N GLN A 125 4.10 8.30 -18.48
CA GLN A 125 2.78 8.87 -18.38
C GLN A 125 2.88 10.39 -18.19
N ALA A 126 2.16 11.13 -19.04
CA ALA A 126 2.07 12.59 -18.95
C ALA A 126 1.30 13.07 -17.69
N PRO A 127 1.52 14.31 -17.25
CA PRO A 127 0.85 14.85 -16.07
C PRO A 127 -0.68 14.81 -16.17
N ALA A 128 -1.32 14.40 -15.08
CA ALA A 128 -2.76 14.37 -14.99
C ALA A 128 -3.33 15.79 -15.12
N GLN A 129 -4.29 15.96 -16.04
CA GLN A 129 -5.08 17.17 -16.12
C GLN A 129 -6.05 17.18 -14.94
N ILE A 130 -5.75 17.94 -13.90
CA ILE A 130 -6.65 18.09 -12.75
C ILE A 130 -7.78 19.00 -13.20
N ASP A 131 -8.83 18.39 -13.74
CA ASP A 131 -10.09 19.08 -13.99
C ASP A 131 -10.70 19.45 -12.63
N GLN A 132 -10.62 20.74 -12.27
CA GLN A 132 -11.08 21.29 -10.99
C GLN A 132 -12.61 21.17 -10.80
N SER A 133 -13.33 20.55 -11.74
CA SER A 133 -14.78 20.48 -11.82
C SER A 133 -15.43 19.29 -11.12
N LYS A 134 -14.68 18.38 -10.46
CA LYS A 134 -15.31 17.29 -9.68
C LYS A 134 -15.57 17.72 -8.23
N PRO A 135 -16.82 18.05 -7.85
CA PRO A 135 -17.13 18.29 -6.45
C PRO A 135 -16.87 17.02 -5.64
N LEU A 136 -16.20 17.17 -4.49
CA LEU A 136 -16.17 16.12 -3.46
C LEU A 136 -17.61 15.74 -3.15
N TYR A 137 -17.93 14.47 -3.33
CA TYR A 137 -19.22 13.90 -2.93
C TYR A 137 -19.35 14.11 -1.41
N GLN A 138 -20.07 15.15 -1.00
CA GLN A 138 -20.55 15.29 0.38
C GLN A 138 -21.71 14.31 0.53
N PRO A 139 -21.61 13.25 1.34
CA PRO A 139 -22.79 12.50 1.70
C PRO A 139 -23.71 13.45 2.48
N ASN A 140 -24.77 13.90 1.82
CA ASN A 140 -25.86 14.65 2.43
C ASN A 140 -26.43 13.82 3.58
N GLN A 141 -26.01 14.11 4.81
CA GLN A 141 -26.74 13.70 6.00
C GLN A 141 -28.02 14.54 6.02
N ALA A 142 -29.04 14.06 5.32
CA ALA A 142 -30.38 14.61 5.39
C ALA A 142 -30.90 14.45 6.83
N ARG A 143 -30.75 15.52 7.61
CA ARG A 143 -31.48 15.73 8.87
C ARG A 143 -32.97 15.78 8.53
N LEU A 144 -33.71 14.73 8.88
CA LEU A 144 -35.18 14.78 8.82
C LEU A 144 -35.70 15.64 9.99
N PRO A 145 -36.52 16.68 9.73
CA PRO A 145 -37.00 17.58 10.76
C PRO A 145 -38.23 17.03 11.51
N TYR A 146 -38.35 17.55 12.72
CA TYR A 146 -39.36 17.32 13.75
C TYR A 146 -40.73 17.89 13.35
N ASN A 147 -41.78 17.06 13.50
CA ASN A 147 -43.22 17.34 13.70
C ASN A 147 -43.97 18.36 12.82
N ALA A 148 -45.05 17.90 12.15
CA ALA A 148 -46.43 18.36 12.39
C ALA A 148 -47.45 17.72 11.42
N TYR A 149 -48.69 17.59 11.91
CA TYR A 149 -49.98 17.35 11.21
C TYR A 149 -50.60 15.93 11.19
N ARG A 150 -51.30 15.64 12.31
CA ARG A 150 -52.76 15.42 12.45
C ARG A 150 -53.54 14.47 11.52
N GLU A 151 -54.24 13.54 12.21
CA GLU A 151 -55.61 13.03 12.04
C GLU A 151 -55.95 12.01 10.92
N ASP A 152 -56.31 10.82 11.42
CA ASP A 152 -57.48 10.02 11.07
C ASP A 152 -57.55 9.26 9.75
N SER A 153 -57.37 7.93 9.84
CA SER A 153 -58.38 6.97 9.35
C SER A 153 -58.17 5.54 9.84
N TYR A 154 -59.02 5.17 10.81
CA TYR A 154 -59.68 3.87 11.03
C TYR A 154 -59.02 2.54 10.63
N GLY A 155 -58.69 1.72 11.65
CA GLY A 155 -59.37 0.44 11.81
C GLY A 155 -58.55 -0.86 11.71
N ARG A 156 -58.77 -1.74 12.72
CA ARG A 156 -58.33 -3.15 12.90
C ARG A 156 -56.88 -3.31 13.40
N GLY A 157 -56.59 -3.55 14.67
CA GLY A 157 -57.27 -4.44 15.62
C GLY A 157 -56.73 -5.87 15.49
N ARG A 158 -55.76 -6.25 16.35
CA ARG A 158 -55.59 -7.56 17.00
C ARG A 158 -54.35 -7.55 17.88
N GLY A 159 -54.57 -7.47 19.19
CA GLY A 159 -53.51 -7.64 20.18
C GLY A 159 -53.07 -9.10 20.34
N ARG A 160 -51.92 -9.26 21.00
CA ARG A 160 -51.68 -10.20 22.11
C ARG A 160 -50.20 -10.12 22.46
N GLY A 161 -49.90 -9.64 23.66
CA GLY A 161 -48.56 -9.75 24.23
C GLY A 161 -48.18 -11.19 24.51
N ARG A 162 -46.86 -11.42 24.63
CA ARG A 162 -46.20 -12.36 25.54
C ARG A 162 -44.69 -12.26 25.30
N GLY A 163 -43.97 -11.76 26.29
CA GLY A 163 -42.52 -11.95 26.35
C GLY A 163 -42.19 -13.42 26.64
N ARG A 164 -41.09 -13.91 26.04
CA ARG A 164 -40.20 -14.93 26.60
C ARG A 164 -39.07 -15.23 25.62
N GLY A 165 -37.84 -15.21 26.14
CA GLY A 165 -36.84 -16.24 25.82
C GLY A 165 -35.98 -16.00 24.60
N GLY A 166 -34.68 -15.80 24.85
CA GLY A 166 -33.67 -15.66 23.83
C GLY A 166 -33.37 -16.94 23.06
N TYR A 167 -32.73 -16.74 21.91
CA TYR A 167 -31.80 -17.68 21.30
C TYR A 167 -30.66 -16.85 20.72
N GLY A 168 -29.46 -17.09 21.22
CA GLY A 168 -28.24 -16.57 20.63
C GLY A 168 -28.08 -17.11 19.22
N ASN A 169 -27.55 -16.27 18.33
CA ASN A 169 -26.95 -16.75 17.10
C ASN A 169 -25.68 -15.95 16.81
N TYR A 170 -24.59 -16.69 16.93
CA TYR A 170 -23.31 -16.47 16.29
C TYR A 170 -23.50 -16.12 14.80
N LYS A 171 -22.83 -15.05 14.37
CA LYS A 171 -22.30 -14.81 13.01
C LYS A 171 -21.46 -13.54 13.13
N GLY A 172 -20.14 -13.58 13.15
CA GLY A 172 -19.28 -14.24 12.18
C GLY A 172 -18.36 -13.14 11.65
N GLY A 173 -17.38 -12.75 12.46
CA GLY A 173 -16.38 -11.75 12.10
C GLY A 173 -15.53 -12.26 10.95
N TYR A 174 -15.69 -11.66 9.78
CA TYR A 174 -14.77 -11.78 8.66
C TYR A 174 -13.48 -11.02 9.01
N GLN A 175 -12.67 -11.62 9.87
CA GLN A 175 -11.28 -11.25 10.05
C GLN A 175 -10.49 -12.13 9.08
N GLY A 176 -10.33 -11.64 7.85
CA GLY A 176 -9.45 -12.24 6.86
C GLY A 176 -8.04 -12.27 7.41
N LYS A 177 -7.65 -13.41 7.99
CA LYS A 177 -6.27 -13.77 8.25
C LYS A 177 -5.57 -13.91 6.90
N TYR A 178 -4.99 -12.82 6.41
CA TYR A 178 -3.88 -12.95 5.49
C TYR A 178 -2.76 -13.61 6.28
N ASN A 179 -2.53 -14.87 5.93
CA ASN A 179 -1.45 -15.68 6.43
C ASN A 179 -0.15 -14.92 6.11
N GLN A 180 0.38 -14.21 7.11
CA GLN A 180 1.66 -13.52 7.02
C GLN A 180 2.73 -14.60 6.88
N GLY A 181 3.12 -14.88 5.63
CA GLY A 181 4.51 -15.28 5.42
C GLY A 181 5.36 -14.13 5.97
N ASN A 182 6.27 -14.42 6.90
CA ASN A 182 7.27 -13.48 7.39
C ASN A 182 8.20 -13.10 6.24
N TYR A 183 7.71 -12.25 5.33
CA TYR A 183 8.51 -11.58 4.33
C TYR A 183 9.12 -10.36 5.02
N GLN A 184 10.27 -10.57 5.65
CA GLN A 184 11.11 -9.48 6.08
C GLN A 184 11.54 -8.74 4.81
N GLU A 185 10.99 -7.55 4.60
CA GLU A 185 11.36 -6.70 3.48
C GLU A 185 12.70 -6.04 3.81
N ASP A 186 13.77 -6.79 3.56
CA ASP A 186 15.14 -6.37 3.79
C ASP A 186 15.55 -5.34 2.73
N TYR A 187 15.10 -4.09 2.85
CA TYR A 187 15.59 -2.99 2.00
C TYR A 187 17.03 -2.60 2.33
N GLN A 188 17.54 -3.04 3.48
CA GLN A 188 18.89 -2.72 3.95
C GLN A 188 19.90 -3.67 3.29
N GLY A 189 20.59 -3.14 2.29
CA GLY A 189 21.69 -3.84 1.61
C GLY A 189 21.35 -4.49 0.29
N ILE A 190 20.27 -4.02 -0.34
CA ILE A 190 19.95 -4.38 -1.71
C ILE A 190 20.27 -3.20 -2.61
N ASP A 191 21.20 -3.43 -3.54
CA ASP A 191 21.44 -2.56 -4.69
C ASP A 191 20.21 -2.67 -5.59
N MET A 192 19.37 -1.66 -5.44
CA MET A 192 18.17 -1.49 -6.23
C MET A 192 18.61 -0.79 -7.51
N PRO A 193 18.61 -1.47 -8.67
CA PRO A 193 19.08 -0.90 -9.93
C PRO A 193 18.34 0.40 -10.29
#